data_AF-A0A9P0KHS8-F1
#
_entry.id   AF-A0A9P0KHS8-F1
#
_cell.length_a   1.000
_cell.length_b   1.000
_cell.length_c   1.000
_cell.angle_alpha   90.00
_cell.angle_beta   90.00
_cell.angle_gamma   90.00
#
_symmetry.space_group_name_H-M   'P 1'
#
loop_
_entity.id
_entity.type
_entity.pdbx_description
1 polymer ?
#
loop_
_entity_poly.entity_id
_entity_poly.type
_entity_poly.pdbx_seq_one_letter_code
_entity_poly.pdbx_strand_id
1 'polypeptide(L)'
;MPRENGIHKIHAKFNGVHIPGSPFSVKVGKDTADPAAVHAFGNGLKDVKTGQKTDFIVDTCNAGVGTLSVNIDGPSKVSMDCTEVEEGYKVRYTPLAPGDYYVSIKYNNNHIVGSPFKVTCKGDSKVADIGGQETSSVSVETVAKVGKANNSTGPLLPQFKSDASKVTSKGMGLKKAYIGKQNLFTVSANNAGANILFVGIHGPKGPCEEVYIKHQGHNQYAVNYLVRERGDYLVLVKWGDEHIPGSPFKVEV
;
A
#
# COMPACT_ATOMS: atom_id res chain seq x y z
N MET A 1 16.36 17.90 7.25
CA MET A 1 16.76 16.48 7.07
C MET A 1 16.76 15.80 8.43
N PRO A 2 16.02 14.69 8.61
CA PRO A 2 16.00 13.93 9.86
C PRO A 2 17.38 13.32 10.13
N ARG A 3 17.80 13.31 11.40
CA ARG A 3 19.13 12.80 11.82
C ARG A 3 19.05 11.55 12.69
N GLU A 4 17.86 11.15 13.10
CA GLU A 4 17.62 10.05 14.04
C GLU A 4 16.71 9.00 13.41
N ASN A 5 17.05 7.74 13.64
CA ASN A 5 16.23 6.61 13.17
C ASN A 5 14.99 6.48 14.06
N GLY A 6 13.83 6.20 13.45
CA GLY A 6 12.58 6.03 14.18
C GLY A 6 11.37 6.51 13.40
N ILE A 7 10.20 6.43 14.06
CA ILE A 7 8.95 6.96 13.52
C ILE A 7 8.88 8.44 13.84
N HIS A 8 9.00 9.27 12.81
CA HIS A 8 8.82 10.71 12.90
C HIS A 8 7.37 11.04 12.61
N LYS A 9 6.73 11.81 13.49
CA LYS A 9 5.35 12.26 13.30
C LYS A 9 5.33 13.66 12.70
N ILE A 10 4.83 13.77 11.48
CA ILE A 10 4.61 15.04 10.81
C ILE A 10 3.19 15.49 11.12
N HIS A 11 3.08 16.47 12.03
CA HIS A 11 1.83 17.11 12.37
C HIS A 11 1.52 18.19 11.33
N ALA A 12 0.61 17.88 10.42
CA ALA A 12 0.00 18.83 9.50
C ALA A 12 -1.38 19.22 10.04
N LYS A 13 -1.50 20.47 10.46
CA LYS A 13 -2.72 21.00 11.07
C LYS A 13 -3.22 22.20 10.26
N PHE A 14 -4.54 22.34 10.14
CA PHE A 14 -5.21 23.52 9.65
C PHE A 14 -6.08 24.09 10.77
N ASN A 15 -5.89 25.36 11.13
CA ASN A 15 -6.54 26.00 12.29
C ASN A 15 -6.41 25.20 13.61
N GLY A 16 -5.26 24.56 13.82
CA GLY A 16 -5.01 23.74 15.01
C GLY A 16 -5.60 22.32 14.96
N VAL A 17 -6.39 22.00 13.93
CA VAL A 17 -7.02 20.68 13.73
C VAL A 17 -6.18 19.85 12.76
N HIS A 18 -5.96 18.58 13.06
CA HIS A 18 -5.28 17.67 12.15
C HIS A 18 -6.06 17.51 10.84
N ILE A 19 -5.37 17.68 9.71
CA ILE A 19 -5.95 17.37 8.40
C ILE A 19 -6.08 15.83 8.26
N PRO A 20 -6.95 15.32 7.37
CA PRO A 20 -7.05 13.89 7.12
C PRO A 20 -5.68 13.26 6.82
N GLY A 21 -5.37 12.15 7.50
CA GLY A 21 -4.07 11.47 7.39
C GLY A 21 -2.96 12.01 8.31
N SER A 22 -3.19 13.14 8.99
CA SER A 22 -2.24 13.70 9.96
C SER A 22 -2.53 13.23 11.40
N PRO A 23 -1.51 12.94 12.23
CA PRO A 23 -0.07 13.00 11.96
C PRO A 23 0.41 11.94 10.96
N PHE A 24 1.17 12.37 9.95
CA PHE A 24 1.79 11.46 9.00
C PHE A 24 3.00 10.84 9.69
N SER A 25 3.02 9.51 9.79
CA SER A 25 4.13 8.79 10.39
C SER A 25 5.13 8.45 9.28
N VAL A 26 6.31 9.06 9.33
CA VAL A 26 7.41 8.78 8.40
C VAL A 26 8.48 8.02 9.15
N LYS A 27 8.69 6.75 8.79
CA LYS A 27 9.75 5.93 9.36
C LYS A 27 11.06 6.25 8.63
N VAL A 28 12.05 6.74 9.37
CA VAL A 28 13.40 7.01 8.86
C VAL A 28 14.33 5.95 9.44
N GLY A 29 14.98 5.14 8.59
CA GLY A 29 15.91 4.09 9.00
C GLY A 29 16.12 3.02 7.91
N LYS A 30 17.21 2.25 8.01
CA LYS A 30 17.49 1.08 7.15
C LYS A 30 16.59 -0.12 7.52
N ASP A 31 16.17 -0.86 6.50
CA ASP A 31 15.53 -2.19 6.47
C ASP A 31 15.10 -2.78 7.83
N THR A 32 13.82 -2.69 8.17
CA THR A 32 13.22 -3.59 9.19
C THR A 32 11.73 -3.76 8.89
N ALA A 33 11.37 -4.83 8.21
CA ALA A 33 10.00 -5.32 8.18
C ALA A 33 9.59 -5.80 9.58
N ASP A 34 8.32 -5.64 9.96
CA ASP A 34 7.77 -5.98 11.28
C ASP A 34 6.85 -7.21 11.19
N PRO A 35 7.34 -8.41 11.56
CA PRO A 35 6.53 -9.63 11.58
C PRO A 35 5.33 -9.54 12.51
N ALA A 36 5.35 -8.69 13.55
CA ALA A 36 4.24 -8.52 14.48
C ALA A 36 3.09 -7.69 13.89
N ALA A 37 3.34 -6.95 12.81
CA ALA A 37 2.31 -6.25 12.04
C ALA A 37 1.60 -7.16 11.03
N VAL A 38 2.12 -8.37 10.78
CA VAL A 38 1.53 -9.35 9.87
C VAL A 38 0.47 -10.17 10.59
N HIS A 39 -0.73 -10.23 10.02
CA HIS A 39 -1.86 -10.98 10.56
C HIS A 39 -2.35 -12.01 9.54
N ALA A 40 -2.84 -13.16 9.99
CA ALA A 40 -3.41 -14.16 9.10
C ALA A 40 -4.82 -14.56 9.55
N PHE A 41 -5.76 -14.61 8.61
CA PHE A 41 -7.16 -14.96 8.88
C PHE A 41 -7.83 -15.62 7.67
N GLY A 42 -8.85 -16.44 7.93
CA GLY A 42 -9.63 -17.13 6.89
C GLY A 42 -10.00 -18.56 7.28
N ASN A 43 -10.85 -19.18 6.47
CA ASN A 43 -11.36 -20.53 6.72
C ASN A 43 -10.26 -21.60 6.66
N GLY A 44 -9.25 -21.38 5.81
CA GLY A 44 -8.07 -22.24 5.70
C GLY A 44 -7.19 -22.30 6.94
N LEU A 45 -7.45 -21.49 7.98
CA LEU A 45 -6.76 -21.57 9.28
C LEU A 45 -7.63 -22.16 10.39
N LYS A 46 -8.85 -22.62 10.09
CA LYS A 46 -9.84 -23.08 11.09
C LYS A 46 -10.48 -24.40 10.71
N ASP A 47 -11.29 -24.40 9.65
CA ASP A 47 -12.16 -25.51 9.27
C ASP A 47 -11.91 -25.90 7.82
N VAL A 48 -11.33 -27.09 7.61
CA VAL A 48 -10.98 -27.58 6.28
C VAL A 48 -11.48 -29.01 6.08
N LYS A 49 -11.75 -29.36 4.82
CA LYS A 49 -12.27 -30.66 4.43
C LYS A 49 -11.41 -31.30 3.36
N THR A 50 -11.26 -32.61 3.46
CA THR A 50 -10.49 -33.41 2.49
C THR A 50 -11.03 -33.19 1.07
N GLY A 51 -10.15 -32.93 0.12
CA GLY A 51 -10.45 -32.68 -1.29
C GLY A 51 -11.08 -31.33 -1.60
N GLN A 52 -11.37 -30.49 -0.60
CA GLN A 52 -11.98 -29.18 -0.82
C GLN A 52 -10.92 -28.08 -0.83
N LYS A 53 -10.95 -27.24 -1.87
CA LYS A 53 -10.10 -26.05 -1.95
C LYS A 53 -10.52 -25.06 -0.87
N THR A 54 -9.56 -24.60 -0.08
CA THR A 54 -9.75 -23.61 0.99
C THR A 54 -8.72 -22.49 0.86
N ASP A 55 -8.92 -21.40 1.61
CA ASP A 55 -8.02 -20.25 1.58
C ASP A 55 -7.97 -19.46 2.88
N PHE A 56 -6.88 -18.72 3.02
CA PHE A 56 -6.70 -17.69 4.04
C PHE A 56 -5.91 -16.51 3.46
N ILE A 57 -6.02 -15.36 4.12
CA ILE A 57 -5.31 -14.13 3.77
C ILE A 57 -4.22 -13.90 4.81
N VAL A 58 -3.03 -13.54 4.33
CA VAL A 58 -1.94 -12.97 5.12
C VAL A 58 -1.92 -11.48 4.85
N ASP A 59 -2.41 -10.70 5.81
CA ASP A 59 -2.37 -9.25 5.82
C ASP A 59 -0.95 -8.80 6.17
N THR A 60 -0.27 -8.23 5.17
CA THR A 60 1.08 -7.67 5.31
C THR A 60 1.04 -6.14 5.30
N CYS A 61 -0.13 -5.53 5.45
CA CYS A 61 -0.27 -4.08 5.52
C CYS A 61 0.51 -3.55 6.71
N ASN A 62 1.30 -2.50 6.48
CA ASN A 62 2.14 -1.85 7.48
C ASN A 62 3.31 -2.72 8.02
N ALA A 63 3.49 -3.95 7.52
CA ALA A 63 4.62 -4.80 7.89
C ALA A 63 5.94 -4.39 7.20
N GLY A 64 5.88 -3.57 6.15
CA GLY A 64 7.03 -3.16 5.35
C GLY A 64 7.30 -4.08 4.16
N VAL A 65 8.50 -3.99 3.57
CA VAL A 65 8.97 -4.89 2.51
C VAL A 65 9.73 -6.04 3.17
N GLY A 66 9.51 -7.27 2.71
CA GLY A 66 10.14 -8.47 3.29
C GLY A 66 9.80 -9.73 2.50
N THR A 67 10.14 -10.88 3.05
CA THR A 67 9.84 -12.19 2.48
C THR A 67 8.77 -12.88 3.32
N LEU A 68 7.64 -13.21 2.69
CA LEU A 68 6.60 -14.04 3.28
C LEU A 68 6.86 -15.50 2.91
N SER A 69 6.94 -16.38 3.91
CA SER A 69 7.06 -17.82 3.75
C SER A 69 5.90 -18.52 4.45
N VAL A 70 5.23 -19.43 3.73
CA VAL A 70 4.15 -20.25 4.25
C VAL A 70 4.48 -21.71 4.04
N ASN A 71 4.48 -22.48 5.13
CA ASN A 71 4.68 -23.93 5.11
C ASN A 71 3.47 -24.60 5.73
N ILE A 72 3.03 -25.71 5.13
CA ILE A 72 1.93 -26.54 5.62
C ILE A 72 2.48 -27.95 5.81
N ASP A 73 2.57 -28.37 7.07
CA ASP A 73 2.98 -29.71 7.46
C ASP A 73 1.74 -30.54 7.81
N GLY A 74 1.62 -31.77 7.33
CA GLY A 74 0.47 -32.60 7.66
C GLY A 74 0.50 -34.00 7.07
N PRO A 75 -0.62 -34.74 7.14
CA PRO A 75 -0.71 -36.15 6.71
C PRO A 75 -0.74 -36.35 5.19
N SER A 76 -0.74 -35.28 4.39
CA SER A 76 -0.61 -35.37 2.92
C SER A 76 0.00 -34.10 2.36
N LYS A 77 0.64 -34.19 1.19
CA LYS A 77 1.01 -33.01 0.41
C LYS A 77 -0.24 -32.25 0.00
N VAL A 78 -0.16 -30.92 0.09
CA VAL A 78 -1.21 -30.04 -0.40
C VAL A 78 -0.72 -29.31 -1.65
N SER A 79 -1.59 -29.19 -2.65
CA SER A 79 -1.38 -28.22 -3.74
C SER A 79 -1.63 -26.83 -3.17
N MET A 80 -0.70 -25.89 -3.39
CA MET A 80 -0.78 -24.54 -2.83
C MET A 80 -0.56 -23.48 -3.91
N ASP A 81 -1.39 -22.44 -3.93
CA ASP A 81 -1.25 -21.25 -4.76
C ASP A 81 -1.27 -19.99 -3.89
N CYS A 82 -0.37 -19.03 -4.17
CA CYS A 82 -0.31 -17.75 -3.49
C CYS A 82 -0.54 -16.63 -4.51
N THR A 83 -1.56 -15.81 -4.28
CA THR A 83 -1.93 -14.70 -5.16
C THR A 83 -1.98 -13.40 -4.39
N GLU A 84 -1.42 -12.35 -4.95
CA GLU A 84 -1.48 -11.02 -4.36
C GLU A 84 -2.91 -10.45 -4.39
N VAL A 85 -3.35 -9.83 -3.28
CA VAL A 85 -4.66 -9.18 -3.11
C VAL A 85 -4.49 -7.80 -2.43
N GLU A 86 -5.54 -6.98 -2.36
CA GLU A 86 -5.46 -5.62 -1.79
C GLU A 86 -4.89 -5.61 -0.36
N GLU A 87 -5.33 -6.54 0.49
CA GLU A 87 -4.96 -6.64 1.91
C GLU A 87 -3.57 -7.28 2.13
N GLY A 88 -2.99 -7.92 1.12
CA GLY A 88 -1.74 -8.68 1.28
C GLY A 88 -1.65 -9.84 0.29
N TYR A 89 -1.65 -11.07 0.80
CA TYR A 89 -1.48 -12.28 0.00
C TYR A 89 -2.54 -13.32 0.37
N LYS A 90 -3.28 -13.79 -0.63
CA LYS A 90 -4.26 -14.88 -0.49
C LYS A 90 -3.58 -16.20 -0.80
N VAL A 91 -3.52 -17.09 0.19
CA VAL A 91 -3.00 -18.45 0.07
C VAL A 91 -4.16 -19.42 -0.05
N ARG A 92 -4.13 -20.24 -1.10
CA ARG A 92 -5.13 -21.25 -1.43
C ARG A 92 -4.48 -22.61 -1.41
N TYR A 93 -5.12 -23.59 -0.78
CA TYR A 93 -4.63 -24.96 -0.79
C TYR A 93 -5.75 -26.01 -0.72
N THR A 94 -5.42 -27.26 -1.03
CA THR A 94 -6.36 -28.40 -0.97
C THR A 94 -5.73 -29.56 -0.19
N PRO A 95 -6.23 -29.91 1.01
CA PRO A 95 -5.77 -31.08 1.75
C PRO A 95 -6.32 -32.38 1.16
N LEU A 96 -5.51 -33.43 1.08
CA LEU A 96 -5.90 -34.71 0.44
C LEU A 96 -6.10 -35.87 1.42
N ALA A 97 -5.74 -35.67 2.70
CA ALA A 97 -6.02 -36.61 3.78
C ALA A 97 -6.60 -35.89 5.01
N PRO A 98 -7.50 -36.54 5.78
CA PRO A 98 -7.94 -36.03 7.07
C PRO A 98 -6.81 -36.09 8.11
N GLY A 99 -6.90 -35.25 9.14
CA GLY A 99 -5.92 -35.16 10.23
C GLY A 99 -5.49 -33.74 10.53
N ASP A 100 -4.48 -33.61 11.38
CA ASP A 100 -3.98 -32.31 11.83
C ASP A 100 -2.90 -31.79 10.87
N TYR A 101 -3.10 -30.56 10.38
CA TYR A 101 -2.13 -29.79 9.61
C TYR A 101 -1.60 -28.63 10.45
N TYR A 102 -0.34 -28.26 10.25
CA TYR A 102 0.32 -27.14 10.92
C TYR A 102 0.76 -26.13 9.87
N VAL A 103 0.12 -24.96 9.87
CA VAL A 103 0.42 -23.85 8.96
C VAL A 103 1.41 -22.90 9.63
N SER A 104 2.66 -22.95 9.21
CA SER A 104 3.72 -22.05 9.63
C SER A 104 3.80 -20.85 8.68
N ILE A 105 3.58 -19.64 9.20
CA ILE A 105 3.65 -18.39 8.46
C ILE A 105 4.78 -17.56 9.06
N LYS A 106 5.77 -17.25 8.24
CA LYS A 106 6.95 -16.48 8.62
C LYS A 106 7.09 -15.24 7.75
N TYR A 107 7.52 -14.15 8.36
CA TYR A 107 7.88 -12.92 7.69
C TYR A 107 9.34 -12.57 8.03
N ASN A 108 10.19 -12.45 7.02
CA ASN A 108 11.66 -12.34 7.19
C ASN A 108 12.23 -13.41 8.14
N ASN A 109 11.85 -14.67 7.92
CA ASN A 109 12.25 -15.84 8.71
C ASN A 109 11.73 -15.89 10.16
N ASN A 110 10.93 -14.91 10.59
CA ASN A 110 10.32 -14.88 11.94
C ASN A 110 8.85 -15.27 11.89
N HIS A 111 8.37 -16.05 12.85
CA HIS A 111 6.94 -16.39 12.93
C HIS A 111 6.07 -15.15 13.20
N ILE A 112 4.92 -15.10 12.54
CA ILE A 112 3.89 -14.10 12.86
C ILE A 112 3.11 -14.53 14.11
N VAL A 113 2.34 -13.61 14.68
CA VAL A 113 1.49 -13.92 15.84
C VAL A 113 0.50 -15.03 15.51
N GLY A 114 0.44 -16.05 16.37
CA GLY A 114 -0.43 -17.21 16.20
C GLY A 114 0.14 -18.34 15.35
N SER A 115 1.27 -18.11 14.66
CA SER A 115 1.97 -19.18 13.94
C SER A 115 2.82 -20.04 14.91
N PRO A 116 2.88 -21.38 14.71
CA PRO A 116 2.12 -22.16 13.73
C PRO A 116 0.64 -22.33 14.10
N PHE A 117 -0.24 -22.30 13.10
CA PHE A 117 -1.67 -22.53 13.26
C PHE A 117 -1.98 -24.02 13.09
N LYS A 118 -2.64 -24.62 14.08
CA LYS A 118 -3.15 -25.99 14.00
C LYS A 118 -4.51 -25.99 13.29
N VAL A 119 -4.65 -26.77 12.22
CA VAL A 119 -5.86 -26.87 11.40
C VAL A 119 -6.28 -28.34 11.29
N THR A 120 -7.48 -28.68 11.75
CA THR A 120 -7.98 -30.06 11.68
C THR A 120 -8.81 -30.27 10.42
N CYS A 121 -8.34 -31.16 9.54
CA CYS A 121 -9.02 -31.55 8.32
C CYS A 121 -9.98 -32.74 8.55
N LYS A 122 -11.25 -32.56 8.18
CA LYS A 122 -12.30 -33.59 8.33
C LYS A 122 -12.72 -34.17 6.97
N GLY A 123 -13.12 -35.43 6.94
CA GLY A 123 -13.66 -36.09 5.74
C GLY A 123 -13.04 -37.47 5.49
N ASP A 124 -13.51 -38.15 4.45
CA ASP A 124 -13.05 -39.50 4.12
C ASP A 124 -11.67 -39.50 3.43
N SER A 125 -10.83 -40.48 3.78
CA SER A 125 -9.44 -40.64 3.32
C SER A 125 -9.28 -41.14 1.88
N LYS A 126 -10.22 -40.86 0.97
CA LYS A 126 -10.26 -41.53 -0.34
C LYS A 126 -9.25 -41.02 -1.39
N VAL A 127 -8.40 -40.02 -1.07
CA VAL A 127 -7.68 -39.23 -2.10
C VAL A 127 -6.14 -39.21 -1.96
N ALA A 128 -5.52 -39.83 -0.95
CA ALA A 128 -4.05 -39.92 -0.90
C ALA A 128 -3.54 -41.13 -0.11
N ASP A 129 -2.37 -41.66 -0.53
CA ASP A 129 -1.57 -42.57 0.27
C ASP A 129 -1.25 -41.91 1.62
N ILE A 130 -1.65 -42.55 2.72
CA ILE A 130 -1.36 -42.10 4.09
C ILE A 130 0.11 -42.45 4.37
N GLY A 131 1.02 -41.67 3.78
CA GLY A 131 2.46 -41.89 3.85
C GLY A 131 3.16 -40.70 4.49
N GLY A 132 3.51 -40.83 5.78
CA GLY A 132 4.41 -39.90 6.46
C GLY A 132 3.89 -38.47 6.66
N GLN A 133 4.63 -37.69 7.44
CA GLN A 133 4.41 -36.26 7.59
C GLN A 133 5.00 -35.55 6.36
N GLU A 134 4.16 -34.82 5.64
CA GLU A 134 4.49 -34.15 4.38
C GLU A 134 4.48 -32.64 4.53
N THR A 135 5.39 -31.95 3.83
CA THR A 135 5.55 -30.48 3.87
C THR A 135 5.33 -29.87 2.49
N SER A 136 4.40 -28.91 2.40
CA SER A 136 4.24 -28.04 1.23
C SER A 136 4.64 -26.60 1.59
N SER A 137 5.35 -25.90 0.70
CA SER A 137 5.82 -24.53 0.96
C SER A 137 5.59 -23.58 -0.21
N VAL A 138 5.43 -22.29 0.11
CA VAL A 138 5.48 -21.18 -0.85
C VAL A 138 6.19 -20.00 -0.19
N SER A 139 7.02 -19.31 -0.97
CA SER A 139 7.69 -18.09 -0.54
C SER A 139 7.48 -17.00 -1.59
N VAL A 140 7.19 -15.79 -1.14
CA VAL A 140 7.00 -14.63 -2.01
C VAL A 140 7.70 -13.41 -1.41
N GLU A 141 8.33 -12.61 -2.28
CA GLU A 141 8.81 -11.28 -1.91
C GLU A 141 7.62 -10.32 -1.86
N THR A 142 7.47 -9.59 -0.75
CA THR A 142 6.30 -8.74 -0.53
C THR A 142 6.57 -7.29 -0.92
N VAL A 143 5.59 -6.66 -1.56
CA VAL A 143 5.60 -5.22 -1.80
C VAL A 143 5.00 -4.50 -0.58
N ALA A 144 5.52 -3.31 -0.23
CA ALA A 144 4.97 -2.51 0.86
C ALA A 144 3.51 -2.13 0.57
N LYS A 145 2.61 -2.46 1.50
CA LYS A 145 1.18 -2.09 1.45
C LYS A 145 0.79 -1.29 2.68
N VAL A 146 0.00 -0.26 2.47
CA VAL A 146 -0.61 0.53 3.56
C VAL A 146 -2.09 0.18 3.59
N GLY A 147 -2.55 -0.37 4.71
CA GLY A 147 -3.95 -0.76 4.86
C GLY A 147 -4.85 0.48 4.89
N LYS A 148 -6.00 0.43 4.21
CA LYS A 148 -7.08 1.40 4.45
C LYS A 148 -7.62 1.10 5.85
N ALA A 149 -7.52 2.06 6.76
CA ALA A 149 -8.09 1.93 8.09
C ALA A 149 -9.59 1.58 7.97
N ASN A 150 -9.99 0.38 8.41
CA ASN A 150 -11.39 0.02 8.52
C ASN A 150 -12.01 0.82 9.67
N ASN A 151 -13.05 1.58 9.35
CA ASN A 151 -13.90 2.29 10.30
C ASN A 151 -14.47 1.33 11.36
N SER A 152 -14.15 1.55 12.64
CA SER A 152 -15.17 1.69 13.71
C SER A 152 -14.58 2.20 15.03
N THR A 153 -15.28 3.21 15.57
CA THR A 153 -15.19 3.81 16.92
C THR A 153 -13.90 4.52 17.33
N GLY A 154 -13.39 5.41 16.47
CA GLY A 154 -12.62 6.59 16.91
C GLY A 154 -13.55 7.80 17.07
N PRO A 155 -13.12 8.90 17.70
CA PRO A 155 -13.90 10.14 17.72
C PRO A 155 -14.31 10.50 16.28
N LEU A 156 -15.58 10.85 16.08
CA LEU A 156 -16.11 11.34 14.80
C LEU A 156 -15.29 12.56 14.37
N LEU A 157 -14.28 12.33 13.52
CA LEU A 157 -13.55 13.40 12.88
C LEU A 157 -14.52 14.11 11.93
N PRO A 158 -14.52 15.46 11.89
CA PRO A 158 -15.32 16.19 10.93
C PRO A 158 -15.08 15.64 9.54
N GLN A 159 -16.14 15.20 8.86
CA GLN A 159 -16.03 14.74 7.48
C GLN A 159 -15.76 15.96 6.60
N PHE A 160 -14.48 16.19 6.29
CA PHE A 160 -14.09 17.26 5.38
C PHE A 160 -14.59 16.89 3.98
N LYS A 161 -15.52 17.69 3.46
CA LYS A 161 -15.96 17.59 2.07
C LYS A 161 -14.74 17.80 1.18
N SER A 162 -14.40 16.82 0.35
CA SER A 162 -13.30 16.87 -0.62
C SER A 162 -13.77 16.23 -1.94
N ASP A 163 -13.44 16.86 -3.06
CA ASP A 163 -13.82 16.39 -4.40
C ASP A 163 -12.77 16.83 -5.42
N ALA A 164 -11.85 15.92 -5.76
CA ALA A 164 -10.75 16.22 -6.69
C ALA A 164 -11.23 16.57 -8.09
N SER A 165 -12.40 16.07 -8.50
CA SER A 165 -13.00 16.35 -9.83
C SER A 165 -13.35 17.83 -10.02
N LYS A 166 -13.51 18.57 -8.91
CA LYS A 166 -13.81 20.01 -8.91
C LYS A 166 -12.57 20.90 -8.90
N VAL A 167 -11.37 20.33 -8.81
CA VAL A 167 -10.12 21.07 -8.95
C VAL A 167 -9.87 21.38 -10.41
N THR A 168 -9.50 22.61 -10.71
CA THR A 168 -9.12 23.03 -12.07
C THR A 168 -7.65 23.44 -12.10
N SER A 169 -6.99 23.23 -13.24
CA SER A 169 -5.61 23.66 -13.44
C SER A 169 -5.43 24.30 -14.81
N LYS A 170 -4.58 25.31 -14.90
CA LYS A 170 -4.31 26.05 -16.14
C LYS A 170 -2.92 26.67 -16.14
N GLY A 171 -2.32 26.76 -17.31
CA GLY A 171 -1.01 27.40 -17.51
C GLY A 171 -0.17 26.67 -18.53
N MET A 172 0.79 27.38 -19.12
CA MET A 172 1.69 26.82 -20.14
C MET A 172 2.51 25.64 -19.59
N GLY A 173 2.91 25.70 -18.31
CA GLY A 173 3.68 24.64 -17.65
C GLY A 173 2.97 23.29 -17.51
N LEU A 174 1.70 23.15 -17.93
CA LEU A 174 1.02 21.85 -18.03
C LEU A 174 1.08 21.24 -19.43
N LYS A 175 1.62 21.97 -20.41
CA LYS A 175 1.67 21.56 -21.82
C LYS A 175 3.07 21.66 -22.40
N LYS A 176 3.78 22.76 -22.10
CA LYS A 176 5.11 23.04 -22.63
C LYS A 176 5.98 23.71 -21.58
N ALA A 177 7.22 23.25 -21.46
CA ALA A 177 8.23 23.84 -20.60
C ALA A 177 9.48 24.20 -21.41
N TYR A 178 10.29 25.08 -20.85
CA TYR A 178 11.52 25.57 -21.46
C TYR A 178 12.68 25.30 -20.51
N ILE A 179 13.75 24.73 -21.07
CA ILE A 179 14.96 24.41 -20.32
C ILE A 179 15.60 25.68 -19.77
N GLY A 180 16.03 25.61 -18.51
CA GLY A 180 16.67 26.72 -17.80
C GLY A 180 15.71 27.86 -17.44
N LYS A 181 14.40 27.73 -17.71
CA LYS A 181 13.39 28.72 -17.36
C LYS A 181 12.39 28.17 -16.34
N GLN A 182 11.81 29.08 -15.58
CA GLN A 182 10.70 28.80 -14.68
C GLN A 182 9.41 28.54 -15.48
N ASN A 183 8.83 27.36 -15.28
CA ASN A 183 7.63 26.92 -15.96
C ASN A 183 6.45 26.96 -14.99
N LEU A 184 5.44 27.76 -15.31
CA LEU A 184 4.37 28.12 -14.39
C LEU A 184 3.03 27.50 -14.81
N PHE A 185 2.29 27.02 -13.82
CA PHE A 185 0.85 26.81 -13.92
C PHE A 185 0.16 27.14 -12.60
N THR A 186 -1.16 27.24 -12.64
CA THR A 186 -2.02 27.53 -11.49
C THR A 186 -3.01 26.39 -11.27
N VAL A 187 -3.36 26.16 -10.00
CA VAL A 187 -4.35 25.17 -9.57
C VAL A 187 -5.37 25.86 -8.68
N SER A 188 -6.65 25.61 -8.94
CA SER A 188 -7.80 26.21 -8.26
C SER A 188 -8.66 25.11 -7.65
N ALA A 189 -8.75 25.07 -6.32
CA ALA A 189 -9.53 24.10 -5.56
C ALA A 189 -10.74 24.74 -4.84
N ASN A 190 -11.23 25.90 -5.31
CA ASN A 190 -12.32 26.66 -4.69
C ASN A 190 -13.58 25.83 -4.43
N ASN A 191 -13.90 24.91 -5.35
CA ASN A 191 -15.11 24.09 -5.28
C ASN A 191 -14.85 22.65 -4.82
N ALA A 192 -13.58 22.30 -4.59
CA ALA A 192 -13.14 20.94 -4.28
C ALA A 192 -13.19 20.62 -2.78
N GLY A 193 -13.70 21.54 -1.96
CA GLY A 193 -13.70 21.41 -0.52
C GLY A 193 -12.29 21.54 0.07
N ALA A 194 -12.04 20.98 1.24
CA ALA A 194 -10.77 21.12 1.95
C ALA A 194 -9.94 19.83 1.85
N ASN A 195 -8.78 19.90 1.20
CA ASN A 195 -7.80 18.82 1.13
C ASN A 195 -6.41 19.38 0.78
N ILE A 196 -5.45 18.49 0.55
CA ILE A 196 -4.06 18.83 0.25
C ILE A 196 -3.82 18.79 -1.25
N LEU A 197 -3.15 19.82 -1.79
CA LEU A 197 -2.61 19.78 -3.15
C LEU A 197 -1.26 19.07 -3.16
N PHE A 198 -1.14 17.99 -3.93
CA PHE A 198 0.14 17.37 -4.26
C PHE A 198 0.51 17.65 -5.71
N VAL A 199 1.77 18.05 -5.94
CA VAL A 199 2.34 18.17 -7.28
C VAL A 199 3.65 17.42 -7.33
N GLY A 200 3.78 16.52 -8.30
CA GLY A 200 5.02 15.84 -8.64
C GLY A 200 5.36 16.09 -10.10
N ILE A 201 6.65 16.17 -10.43
CA ILE A 201 7.11 16.33 -11.81
C ILE A 201 8.17 15.27 -12.04
N HIS A 202 7.97 14.42 -13.02
CA HIS A 202 8.89 13.34 -13.37
C HIS A 202 9.44 13.59 -14.76
N GLY A 203 10.76 13.72 -14.87
CA GLY A 203 11.49 13.86 -16.13
C GLY A 203 12.21 12.57 -16.53
N PRO A 204 13.02 12.61 -17.60
CA PRO A 204 13.70 11.44 -18.14
C PRO A 204 14.73 10.82 -17.19
N LYS A 205 15.31 11.58 -16.26
CA LYS A 205 16.25 11.11 -15.24
C LYS A 205 15.61 10.87 -13.87
N GLY A 206 14.29 10.96 -13.78
CA GLY A 206 13.55 10.79 -12.52
C GLY A 206 12.84 12.07 -12.05
N PRO A 207 12.48 12.15 -10.75
CA PRO A 207 11.73 13.26 -10.21
C PRO A 207 12.51 14.58 -10.28
N CYS A 208 11.82 15.66 -10.66
CA CYS A 208 12.35 17.01 -10.68
C CYS A 208 12.47 17.54 -9.24
N GLU A 209 13.66 17.98 -8.86
CA GLU A 209 13.95 18.46 -7.50
C GLU A 209 13.42 19.89 -7.24
N GLU A 210 13.34 20.72 -8.29
CA GLU A 210 12.96 22.13 -8.16
C GLU A 210 11.49 22.36 -8.54
N VAL A 211 10.58 22.03 -7.62
CA VAL A 211 9.15 22.34 -7.72
C VAL A 211 8.73 23.23 -6.55
N TYR A 212 8.24 24.43 -6.85
CA TYR A 212 7.78 25.41 -5.89
C TYR A 212 6.27 25.57 -5.99
N ILE A 213 5.57 25.40 -4.87
CA ILE A 213 4.12 25.60 -4.77
C ILE A 213 3.87 26.75 -3.81
N LYS A 214 3.14 27.77 -4.26
CA LYS A 214 2.75 28.93 -3.47
C LYS A 214 1.24 28.98 -3.33
N HIS A 215 0.73 28.85 -2.11
CA HIS A 215 -0.68 29.12 -1.81
C HIS A 215 -0.94 30.63 -1.86
N GLN A 216 -1.91 31.05 -2.66
CA GLN A 216 -2.24 32.46 -2.93
C GLN A 216 -3.50 32.94 -2.19
N GLY A 217 -4.10 32.09 -1.35
CA GLY A 217 -5.39 32.37 -0.72
C GLY A 217 -6.55 31.78 -1.52
N HIS A 218 -7.71 31.65 -0.88
CA HIS A 218 -8.94 31.14 -1.49
C HIS A 218 -8.75 29.81 -2.26
N ASN A 219 -7.94 28.89 -1.74
CA ASN A 219 -7.63 27.60 -2.40
C ASN A 219 -7.05 27.74 -3.82
N GLN A 220 -6.36 28.84 -4.09
CA GLN A 220 -5.56 29.05 -5.30
C GLN A 220 -4.09 28.77 -5.02
N TYR A 221 -3.43 28.12 -5.97
CA TYR A 221 -2.04 27.71 -5.87
C TYR A 221 -1.31 28.07 -7.17
N ALA A 222 -0.15 28.71 -7.04
CA ALA A 222 0.78 28.90 -8.15
C ALA A 222 1.90 27.88 -8.03
N VAL A 223 2.14 27.12 -9.11
CA VAL A 223 3.15 26.08 -9.17
C VAL A 223 4.20 26.49 -10.20
N ASN A 224 5.45 26.44 -9.80
CA ASN A 224 6.59 26.80 -10.62
C ASN A 224 7.64 25.68 -10.57
N TYR A 225 8.20 25.30 -11.70
CA TYR A 225 9.25 24.30 -11.76
C TYR A 225 10.31 24.60 -12.82
N LEU A 226 11.53 24.12 -12.56
CA LEU A 226 12.66 24.28 -13.47
C LEU A 226 12.93 22.97 -14.20
N VAL A 227 13.04 23.04 -15.53
CA VAL A 227 13.49 21.90 -16.34
C VAL A 227 14.93 22.11 -16.76
N ARG A 228 15.77 21.08 -16.63
CA ARG A 228 17.22 21.17 -16.90
C ARG A 228 17.67 20.48 -18.18
N GLU A 229 16.84 19.63 -18.77
CA GLU A 229 17.20 18.83 -19.95
C GLU A 229 15.99 18.49 -20.80
N ARG A 230 16.21 18.09 -22.06
CA ARG A 230 15.15 17.65 -22.97
C ARG A 230 14.73 16.23 -22.63
N GLY A 231 13.45 15.94 -22.82
CA GLY A 231 12.90 14.59 -22.70
C GLY A 231 11.41 14.59 -22.45
N ASP A 232 10.87 13.41 -22.16
CA ASP A 232 9.47 13.26 -21.76
C ASP A 232 9.30 13.67 -20.29
N TYR A 233 8.43 14.65 -20.05
CA TYR A 233 8.06 15.09 -18.70
C TYR A 233 6.60 14.80 -18.41
N LEU A 234 6.34 14.31 -17.19
CA LEU A 234 5.02 14.09 -16.63
C LEU A 234 4.81 14.98 -15.42
N VAL A 235 3.78 15.81 -15.46
CA VAL A 235 3.32 16.60 -14.31
C VAL A 235 2.12 15.90 -13.69
N LEU A 236 2.27 15.48 -12.44
CA LEU A 236 1.26 14.83 -11.61
C LEU A 236 0.67 15.88 -10.70
N VAL A 237 -0.64 16.10 -10.78
CA VAL A 237 -1.38 16.96 -9.86
C VAL A 237 -2.50 16.16 -9.20
N LYS A 238 -2.55 16.18 -7.87
CA LYS A 238 -3.54 15.46 -7.06
C LYS A 238 -4.15 16.35 -5.98
N TRP A 239 -5.38 16.04 -5.58
CA TRP A 239 -6.08 16.66 -4.47
C TRP A 239 -6.46 15.57 -3.46
N GLY A 240 -5.77 15.53 -2.33
CA GLY A 240 -5.68 14.32 -1.51
C GLY A 240 -4.96 13.21 -2.30
N ASP A 241 -5.56 12.01 -2.32
CA ASP A 241 -4.99 10.84 -2.99
C ASP A 241 -5.42 10.71 -4.46
N GLU A 242 -6.38 11.53 -4.90
CA GLU A 242 -7.01 11.44 -6.22
C GLU A 242 -6.38 12.41 -7.24
N HIS A 243 -6.29 11.97 -8.50
CA HIS A 243 -5.88 12.83 -9.61
C HIS A 243 -6.95 13.88 -9.91
N ILE A 244 -6.51 15.11 -10.17
CA ILE A 244 -7.39 16.15 -10.70
C ILE A 244 -7.68 15.89 -12.19
N PRO A 245 -8.75 16.46 -12.76
CA PRO A 245 -9.00 16.37 -14.19
C PRO A 245 -7.79 16.79 -15.05
N GLY A 246 -7.42 15.93 -16.00
CA GLY A 246 -6.29 16.13 -16.92
C GLY A 246 -4.94 15.64 -16.40
N SER A 247 -4.84 15.30 -15.11
CA SER A 247 -3.64 14.68 -14.52
C SER A 247 -3.63 13.17 -14.80
N PRO A 248 -2.49 12.55 -15.18
CA PRO A 248 -1.18 13.18 -15.41
C PRO A 248 -1.12 13.99 -16.71
N PHE A 249 -0.37 15.10 -16.68
CA PHE A 249 -0.14 15.95 -17.85
C PHE A 249 1.20 15.61 -18.50
N LYS A 250 1.20 15.31 -19.80
CA LYS A 250 2.43 15.21 -20.58
C LYS A 250 2.89 16.61 -21.01
N VAL A 251 4.15 16.94 -20.74
CA VAL A 251 4.73 18.26 -21.02
C VAL A 251 5.82 18.12 -22.08
N GLU A 252 5.74 18.94 -23.13
CA GLU A 252 6.77 19.08 -24.16
C GLU A 252 7.92 19.97 -23.66
N VAL A 253 9.16 19.49 -23.78
CA VAL A 253 10.37 20.19 -23.28
C VAL A 253 11.46 20.27 -24.34
#